data_AF-A0A1I2DDM0-F1
#
_entry.id   AF-A0A1I2DDM0-F1
#
_cell.length_a   1.000
_cell.length_b   1.000
_cell.length_c   1.000
_cell.angle_alpha   90.00
_cell.angle_beta   90.00
_cell.angle_gamma   90.00
#
_symmetry.space_group_name_H-M   'P 1'
#
loop_
_entity.id
_entity.type
_entity.pdbx_description
1 polymer ?
#
loop_
_entity_poly.entity_id
_entity_poly.type
_entity_poly.pdbx_seq_one_letter_code
_entity_poly.pdbx_strand_id
1 'polypeptide(L)'
;MSDSRPLDCDRFRQAWMEALELTDGLPASVPDRAEVERLTGCLHSLVELLLAELEAAIEGQLEDTSDRETARWFLVRTRKALDEGPGSTHRTAAVHLEDLALTCRALAALCDQQLYGPALII
;
A
#
# COMPACT_ATOMS: atom_id res chain seq x y z
N MET A 1 -11.10 22.41 6.40
CA MET A 1 -11.95 21.83 5.34
C MET A 1 -11.07 20.85 4.59
N SER A 2 -11.11 19.58 4.99
CA SER A 2 -10.38 18.54 4.26
C SER A 2 -11.13 18.30 2.96
N ASP A 3 -10.51 18.67 1.84
CA ASP A 3 -10.90 18.22 0.51
C ASP A 3 -10.61 16.72 0.41
N SER A 4 -11.43 15.90 1.09
CA SER A 4 -11.39 14.44 1.00
C SER A 4 -11.93 14.06 -0.37
N ARG A 5 -11.08 14.16 -1.40
CA ARG A 5 -11.37 13.51 -2.67
C ARG A 5 -11.48 12.02 -2.38
N PRO A 6 -12.57 11.35 -2.80
CA PRO A 6 -12.70 9.92 -2.59
C PRO A 6 -11.47 9.22 -3.17
N LEU A 7 -10.90 8.32 -2.38
CA LEU A 7 -9.74 7.54 -2.76
C LEU A 7 -10.10 6.76 -4.03
N ASP A 8 -9.37 7.01 -5.11
CA ASP A 8 -9.60 6.33 -6.39
C ASP A 8 -9.02 4.90 -6.28
N CYS A 9 -9.81 4.01 -5.68
CA CYS A 9 -9.42 2.62 -5.45
C CYS A 9 -9.10 1.88 -6.74
N ASP A 10 -9.70 2.29 -7.87
CA ASP A 10 -9.42 1.68 -9.18
C ASP A 10 -8.05 2.11 -9.70
N ARG A 11 -7.71 3.40 -9.58
CA ARG A 11 -6.37 3.90 -9.88
C ARG A 11 -5.31 3.31 -8.97
N PHE A 12 -5.62 3.16 -7.67
CA PHE A 12 -4.72 2.47 -6.74
C PHE A 12 -4.50 1.01 -7.15
N ARG A 13 -5.57 0.31 -7.50
CA ARG A 13 -5.51 -1.07 -8.00
C ARG A 13 -4.65 -1.18 -9.24
N GLN A 14 -4.87 -0.31 -10.21
CA GLN A 14 -4.10 -0.29 -11.45
C GLN A 14 -2.61 -0.07 -11.19
N ALA A 15 -2.25 0.87 -10.32
CA ALA A 15 -0.86 1.21 -10.05
C ALA A 15 -0.07 0.04 -9.44
N TRP A 16 -0.64 -0.70 -8.49
CA TRP A 16 0.08 -1.84 -7.91
C TRP A 16 0.08 -3.06 -8.85
N MET A 17 -0.95 -3.25 -9.68
CA MET A 17 -0.94 -4.30 -10.71
C MET A 17 0.16 -4.04 -11.75
N GLU A 18 0.26 -2.81 -12.25
CA GLU A 18 1.30 -2.39 -13.20
C GLU A 18 2.71 -2.58 -12.62
N ALA A 19 2.90 -2.27 -11.34
CA ALA A 19 4.16 -2.53 -10.65
C ALA A 19 4.50 -4.02 -10.56
N LEU A 20 3.53 -4.88 -10.22
CA LEU A 20 3.74 -6.34 -10.18
C LEU A 20 4.03 -6.91 -11.57
N GLU A 21 3.34 -6.45 -12.60
CA GLU A 21 3.61 -6.85 -13.99
C GLU A 21 5.01 -6.44 -14.43
N LEU A 22 5.47 -5.25 -14.04
CA LEU A 22 6.82 -4.77 -14.34
C LEU A 22 7.91 -5.61 -13.64
N THR A 23 7.63 -6.11 -12.43
CA THR A 23 8.59 -6.83 -11.60
C THR A 23 8.50 -8.36 -11.70
N ASP A 24 7.51 -8.93 -12.38
CA ASP A 24 7.29 -10.39 -12.53
C ASP A 24 8.51 -11.17 -13.04
N GLY A 25 9.38 -10.51 -13.81
CA GLY A 25 10.62 -11.10 -14.33
C GLY A 25 11.78 -11.20 -13.35
N LEU A 26 11.66 -10.69 -12.12
CA LEU A 26 12.77 -10.70 -11.15
C LEU A 26 13.11 -12.11 -10.66
N PRO A 27 14.40 -12.42 -10.37
CA PRO A 27 15.58 -11.59 -10.59
C PRO A 27 16.21 -11.73 -11.99
N ALA A 28 15.56 -12.47 -12.90
CA ALA A 28 16.10 -12.81 -14.22
C ALA A 28 16.13 -11.61 -15.19
N SER A 29 15.16 -10.71 -15.06
CA SER A 29 15.08 -9.43 -15.78
C SER A 29 14.90 -8.30 -14.78
N VAL A 30 15.73 -7.26 -14.88
CA VAL A 30 15.61 -6.06 -14.04
C VAL A 30 15.03 -4.93 -14.90
N PRO A 31 13.87 -4.35 -14.54
CA PRO A 31 13.26 -3.27 -15.30
C PRO A 31 14.09 -1.98 -15.27
N ASP A 32 13.78 -1.06 -16.19
CA ASP A 32 14.44 0.23 -16.29
C ASP A 32 14.23 1.08 -15.02
N ARG A 33 15.27 1.79 -14.59
CA ARG A 33 15.24 2.56 -13.34
C ARG A 33 14.25 3.72 -13.39
N ALA A 34 14.13 4.42 -14.51
CA ALA A 34 13.24 5.57 -14.60
C ALA A 34 11.77 5.13 -14.47
N GLU A 35 11.44 3.97 -15.07
CA GLU A 35 10.11 3.39 -14.97
C GLU A 35 9.81 2.90 -13.54
N VAL A 36 10.80 2.26 -12.90
CA VAL A 36 10.68 1.86 -11.50
C VAL A 36 10.47 3.06 -10.57
N GLU A 37 11.23 4.15 -10.76
CA GLU A 37 11.10 5.36 -9.95
C GLU A 37 9.73 6.05 -10.16
N ARG A 38 9.25 6.09 -11.40
CA ARG A 38 7.92 6.62 -11.73
C ARG A 38 6.81 5.88 -10.98
N LEU A 39 6.82 4.54 -11.04
CA LEU A 39 5.81 3.73 -10.36
C LEU A 39 5.97 3.75 -8.84
N THR A 40 7.21 3.76 -8.34
CA THR A 40 7.48 3.88 -6.90
C THR A 40 6.91 5.20 -6.36
N GLY A 41 7.16 6.32 -7.03
CA GLY A 41 6.60 7.62 -6.62
C GLY A 41 5.07 7.66 -6.68
N CYS A 42 4.47 7.06 -7.71
CA CYS A 42 3.02 6.94 -7.84
C CYS A 42 2.41 6.15 -6.67
N LEU A 43 2.96 4.97 -6.38
CA LEU A 43 2.50 4.13 -5.28
C LEU A 43 2.73 4.79 -3.93
N HIS A 44 3.86 5.46 -3.72
CA HIS A 44 4.14 6.18 -2.47
C HIS A 44 3.04 7.20 -2.13
N SER A 45 2.70 8.08 -3.09
CA SER A 45 1.64 9.08 -2.87
C SER A 45 0.27 8.45 -2.63
N LEU A 46 -0.05 7.33 -3.29
CA LEU A 46 -1.33 6.65 -3.09
C LEU A 46 -1.39 5.92 -1.75
N VAL A 47 -0.29 5.29 -1.32
CA VAL A 47 -0.20 4.64 -0.01
C VAL A 47 -0.31 5.68 1.11
N GLU A 48 0.37 6.82 1.01
CA GLU A 48 0.25 7.88 2.02
C GLU A 48 -1.20 8.33 2.25
N LEU A 49 -1.99 8.46 1.18
CA LEU A 49 -3.42 8.77 1.27
C LEU A 49 -4.20 7.64 1.95
N LEU A 50 -3.94 6.39 1.55
CA LEU A 50 -4.65 5.23 2.09
C LEU A 50 -4.32 4.98 3.57
N LEU A 51 -3.07 5.21 3.98
CA LEU A 51 -2.65 5.11 5.38
C LEU A 51 -3.42 6.10 6.25
N ALA A 52 -3.59 7.35 5.78
CA ALA A 52 -4.35 8.37 6.51
C ALA A 52 -5.83 7.98 6.69
N GLU A 53 -6.45 7.43 5.65
CA GLU A 53 -7.84 6.96 5.71
C GLU A 53 -8.00 5.74 6.65
N LEU A 54 -7.07 4.77 6.58
CA LEU A 54 -7.09 3.59 7.45
C LEU A 54 -6.84 3.96 8.92
N GLU A 55 -5.99 4.94 9.19
CA GLU A 55 -5.82 5.48 10.55
C GLU A 55 -7.09 6.13 11.09
N ALA A 56 -7.74 6.98 10.30
CA ALA A 56 -9.00 7.59 10.69
C ALA A 56 -10.09 6.54 10.97
N ALA A 57 -10.14 5.47 10.16
CA ALA A 57 -11.06 4.36 10.37
C ALA A 57 -10.76 3.60 11.69
N ILE A 58 -9.49 3.30 11.98
CA ILE A 58 -9.06 2.63 13.22
C ILE A 58 -9.31 3.49 14.47
N GLU A 59 -9.13 4.81 14.37
CA GLU A 59 -9.40 5.75 15.47
C GLU A 59 -10.91 5.89 15.73
N GLY A 60 -11.74 5.82 14.68
CA GLY A 60 -13.19 5.88 14.79
C GLY A 60 -13.85 4.63 15.38
N GLN A 61 -13.14 3.50 15.45
CA GLN A 61 -13.62 2.27 16.09
C GLN A 61 -13.55 2.38 17.63
N LEU A 62 -14.71 2.20 18.28
CA LEU A 62 -14.87 2.28 19.75
C LEU A 62 -14.37 1.02 20.49
N GLU A 63 -14.35 -0.13 19.82
CA GLU A 63 -13.94 -1.41 20.41
C GLU A 63 -12.52 -1.78 19.97
N ASP A 64 -11.69 -2.24 20.91
CA ASP A 64 -10.34 -2.72 20.62
C ASP A 64 -10.39 -4.20 20.28
N THR A 65 -10.37 -4.50 18.97
CA THR A 65 -10.43 -5.87 18.45
C THR A 65 -9.04 -6.34 18.01
N SER A 66 -8.83 -7.66 17.91
CA SER A 66 -7.60 -8.24 17.34
C SER A 66 -7.32 -7.75 15.91
N ASP A 67 -8.37 -7.41 15.16
CA ASP A 67 -8.27 -6.87 13.80
C ASP A 67 -7.68 -5.46 13.81
N ARG A 68 -8.01 -4.66 14.82
CA ARG A 68 -7.48 -3.31 15.02
C ARG A 68 -5.99 -3.31 15.35
N GLU A 69 -5.54 -4.22 16.21
CA GLU A 69 -4.10 -4.40 16.50
C GLU A 69 -3.33 -4.84 15.25
N THR A 70 -3.91 -5.77 14.47
CA THR A 70 -3.33 -6.24 13.20
C THR A 70 -3.21 -5.09 12.20
N ALA A 71 -4.25 -4.27 12.07
CA ALA A 71 -4.24 -3.11 11.18
C ALA A 71 -3.23 -2.05 11.62
N ARG A 72 -3.12 -1.74 12.92
CA ARG A 72 -2.08 -0.83 13.47
C ARG A 72 -0.67 -1.34 13.20
N TRP A 73 -0.42 -2.63 13.45
CA TRP A 73 0.88 -3.23 13.16
C TRP A 73 1.23 -3.12 11.67
N PHE A 74 0.25 -3.36 10.80
CA PHE A 74 0.42 -3.26 9.37
C PHE A 74 0.68 -1.82 8.89
N LEU A 75 0.02 -0.82 9.48
CA LEU A 75 0.27 0.60 9.23
C LEU A 75 1.72 0.98 9.57
N VAL A 76 2.19 0.61 10.76
CA VAL A 76 3.58 0.87 11.19
C VAL A 76 4.58 0.22 10.26
N ARG A 77 4.33 -1.04 9.87
CA ARG A 77 5.18 -1.77 8.93
C ARG A 77 5.23 -1.10 7.56
N THR A 78 4.08 -0.66 7.05
CA THR A 78 4.00 -0.01 5.74
C THR A 78 4.76 1.32 5.72
N ARG A 79 4.59 2.16 6.75
CA ARG A 79 5.37 3.40 6.88
C ARG A 79 6.87 3.16 6.89
N LYS A 80 7.31 2.17 7.66
CA LYS A 80 8.72 1.81 7.69
C LYS A 80 9.25 1.40 6.30
N ALA A 81 8.45 0.65 5.54
CA ALA A 81 8.83 0.26 4.17
C ALA A 81 8.92 1.48 3.23
N LEU A 82 8.03 2.47 3.37
CA LEU A 82 8.09 3.73 2.62
C LEU A 82 9.37 4.52 2.96
N ASP A 83 9.73 4.60 4.25
CA ASP A 83 10.90 5.33 4.74
C ASP A 83 12.24 4.73 4.27
N GLU A 84 12.31 3.40 4.06
CA GLU A 84 13.55 2.70 3.65
C GLU A 84 13.96 3.01 2.19
N GLY A 85 12.99 3.29 1.32
CA GLY A 85 13.20 3.69 -0.08
C GLY A 85 13.84 2.64 -1.01
N PRO A 86 13.94 2.93 -2.33
CA PRO A 86 14.31 1.96 -3.37
C PRO A 86 15.79 1.51 -3.41
N GLY A 87 16.63 1.97 -2.50
CA GLY A 87 18.07 1.71 -2.55
C GLY A 87 18.75 2.26 -3.82
N SER A 88 20.07 2.06 -3.92
CA SER A 88 20.92 2.73 -4.93
C SER A 88 21.10 1.97 -6.25
N THR A 89 20.70 0.70 -6.33
CA THR A 89 20.87 -0.11 -7.55
C THR A 89 19.54 -0.30 -8.29
N HIS A 90 19.60 -0.63 -9.59
CA HIS A 90 18.41 -0.97 -10.38
C HIS A 90 17.64 -2.14 -9.75
N ARG A 91 18.37 -3.17 -9.32
CA ARG A 91 17.78 -4.37 -8.70
C ARG A 91 17.11 -4.07 -7.37
N THR A 92 17.77 -3.33 -6.47
CA THR A 92 17.17 -2.95 -5.18
C THR A 92 15.95 -2.07 -5.39
N ALA A 93 15.94 -1.24 -6.43
CA ALA A 93 14.78 -0.43 -6.81
C ALA A 93 13.59 -1.29 -7.19
N ALA A 94 13.83 -2.26 -8.08
CA ALA A 94 12.79 -3.13 -8.58
C ALA A 94 12.21 -4.02 -7.48
N VAL A 95 13.07 -4.53 -6.58
CA VAL A 95 12.62 -5.28 -5.39
C VAL A 95 11.80 -4.39 -4.46
N HIS A 96 12.23 -3.15 -4.21
CA HIS A 96 11.46 -2.23 -3.39
C HIS A 96 10.09 -1.89 -4.01
N LEU A 97 10.03 -1.71 -5.34
CA LEU A 97 8.78 -1.49 -6.05
C LEU A 97 7.85 -2.70 -5.92
N GLU A 98 8.37 -3.92 -6.06
CA GLU A 98 7.62 -5.16 -5.87
C GLU A 98 7.07 -5.27 -4.44
N ASP A 99 7.91 -5.05 -3.44
CA ASP A 99 7.52 -5.06 -2.02
C ASP A 99 6.44 -4.01 -1.72
N LEU A 100 6.58 -2.81 -2.30
CA LEU A 100 5.60 -1.74 -2.19
C LEU A 100 4.27 -2.13 -2.85
N ALA A 101 4.29 -2.74 -4.03
CA ALA A 101 3.10 -3.20 -4.73
C ALA A 101 2.36 -4.32 -3.96
N LEU A 102 3.10 -5.28 -3.38
CA LEU A 102 2.54 -6.31 -2.51
C LEU A 102 1.92 -5.71 -1.26
N THR A 103 2.57 -4.71 -0.66
CA THR A 103 2.04 -3.97 0.48
C THR A 103 0.75 -3.23 0.13
N CYS A 104 0.70 -2.58 -1.04
CA CYS A 104 -0.50 -1.93 -1.55
C CYS A 104 -1.68 -2.91 -1.71
N ARG A 105 -1.41 -4.08 -2.29
CA ARG A 105 -2.42 -5.13 -2.46
C ARG A 105 -2.95 -5.62 -1.11
N ALA A 106 -2.09 -5.82 -0.13
CA ALA A 106 -2.49 -6.24 1.22
C ALA A 106 -3.31 -5.15 1.93
N LEU A 107 -2.92 -3.88 1.80
CA LEU A 107 -3.70 -2.76 2.33
C LEU A 107 -5.09 -2.68 1.71
N ALA A 108 -5.21 -2.82 0.40
CA ALA A 108 -6.51 -2.80 -0.27
C ALA A 108 -7.45 -3.89 0.31
N ALA A 109 -6.92 -5.10 0.52
CA ALA A 109 -7.68 -6.19 1.13
C ALA A 109 -8.10 -5.89 2.58
N LEU A 110 -7.22 -5.26 3.37
CA LEU A 110 -7.53 -4.84 4.74
C LEU A 110 -8.60 -3.73 4.76
N CYS A 111 -8.49 -2.73 3.88
CA CYS A 111 -9.50 -1.69 3.74
C CYS A 111 -10.86 -2.28 3.35
N ASP A 112 -10.92 -3.22 2.41
CA ASP A 112 -12.16 -3.89 2.03
C ASP A 112 -12.79 -4.66 3.21
N GLN A 113 -11.96 -5.33 4.02
CA GLN A 113 -12.41 -6.05 5.22
C GLN A 113 -12.91 -5.11 6.32
N GLN A 114 -12.24 -3.99 6.56
CA GLN A 114 -12.56 -3.05 7.64
C GLN A 114 -13.70 -2.07 7.28
N LEU A 115 -13.83 -1.70 6.01
CA LEU A 115 -14.82 -0.72 5.53
C LEU A 115 -16.11 -1.37 5.01
N TYR A 116 -16.04 -2.60 4.49
CA TYR A 116 -17.17 -3.29 3.85
C TYR A 116 -17.42 -4.71 4.35
N GLY A 117 -16.62 -5.19 5.31
CA GLY A 117 -16.89 -6.46 5.98
C GLY A 117 -18.20 -6.38 6.77
N PRO A 118 -19.01 -7.45 6.79
CA PRO A 118 -20.15 -7.48 7.71
C PRO A 118 -19.59 -7.32 9.12
N ALA A 119 -20.13 -6.37 9.89
CA ALA A 119 -19.99 -6.39 11.33
C ALA A 119 -20.43 -7.79 11.78
N LEU A 120 -19.45 -8.65 12.06
CA LEU A 120 -19.70 -9.97 12.60
C LEU A 120 -20.14 -9.74 14.04
N ILE A 121 -21.44 -9.50 14.17
CA ILE A 121 -22.18 -9.69 15.41
C ILE A 121 -22.04 -11.18 15.71
N ILE A 122 -21.09 -11.52 16.59
CA ILE A 122 -21.05 -12.81 17.30
C ILE A 122 -21.65 -12.56 18.67
#